data_AF-A0A963QJE7-F1
#
_entry.id   AF-A0A963QJE7-F1
#
_cell.length_a   1.000
_cell.length_b   1.000
_cell.length_c   1.000
_cell.angle_alpha   90.00
_cell.angle_beta   90.00
_cell.angle_gamma   90.00
#
_symmetry.space_group_name_H-M   'P 1'
#
loop_
_entity.id
_entity.type
_entity.pdbx_description
1 polymer ?
#
loop_
_entity_poly.entity_id
_entity_poly.type
_entity_poly.pdbx_seq_one_letter_code
_entity_poly.pdbx_strand_id
1 'polypeptide(L)'
;MKWSALHDAAATVALLAGQEAPGMSQEVRSFPVSIRDAQPVTRELVENGIADLAAIMEPGLSALIAAHARGAHPQAAATALWQEFLSARDALMALAASHTPRTSLRST
;
A
#
# COMPACT_ATOMS: atom_id res chain seq x y z
N MET A 1 2.87 7.27 -9.58
CA MET A 1 1.51 7.18 -10.15
C MET A 1 0.74 5.98 -9.58
N LYS A 2 1.23 4.73 -9.63
CA LYS A 2 0.53 3.56 -9.02
C LYS A 2 0.36 3.60 -7.50
N TRP A 3 1.39 4.04 -6.75
CA TRP A 3 1.34 4.08 -5.28
C TRP A 3 0.23 4.97 -4.72
N SER A 4 0.08 6.20 -5.24
CA SER A 4 -0.98 7.11 -4.80
C SER A 4 -2.37 6.53 -5.04
N ALA A 5 -2.61 6.00 -6.25
CA ALA A 5 -3.90 5.41 -6.60
C ALA A 5 -4.27 4.23 -5.71
N LEU A 6 -3.27 3.43 -5.31
CA LEU A 6 -3.46 2.32 -4.38
C LEU A 6 -3.90 2.82 -2.98
N HIS A 7 -3.33 3.92 -2.52
CA HIS A 7 -3.75 4.57 -1.27
C HIS A 7 -5.15 5.20 -1.36
N ASP A 8 -5.52 5.77 -2.51
CA ASP A 8 -6.87 6.29 -2.74
C ASP A 8 -7.92 5.16 -2.72
N ALA A 9 -7.61 4.01 -3.35
CA ALA A 9 -8.43 2.82 -3.29
C ALA A 9 -8.54 2.30 -1.84
N ALA A 10 -7.43 2.22 -1.12
CA ALA A 10 -7.40 1.75 0.26
C ALA A 10 -8.19 2.68 1.22
N ALA A 11 -8.19 4.00 0.98
CA ALA A 11 -9.03 4.93 1.73
C ALA A 11 -10.53 4.65 1.53
N THR A 12 -10.93 4.27 0.31
CA THR A 12 -12.31 3.84 0.03
C THR A 12 -12.65 2.53 0.74
N VAL A 13 -11.73 1.57 0.78
CA VAL A 13 -11.89 0.31 1.53
C VAL A 13 -12.04 0.58 3.03
N ALA A 14 -11.22 1.47 3.60
CA ALA A 14 -11.31 1.86 5.01
C ALA A 14 -12.67 2.49 5.34
N LEU A 15 -13.20 3.36 4.46
CA LEU A 15 -14.54 3.92 4.61
C LEU A 15 -15.63 2.82 4.63
N LEU A 16 -15.56 1.86 3.71
CA LEU A 16 -16.49 0.72 3.66
C LEU A 16 -16.37 -0.20 4.89
N ALA A 17 -15.19 -0.26 5.50
CA ALA A 17 -14.91 -0.96 6.75
C ALA A 17 -15.36 -0.19 8.00
N GLY A 18 -15.86 1.04 7.86
CA GLY A 18 -16.20 1.91 8.98
C GLY A 18 -14.97 2.34 9.80
N GLN A 19 -13.78 2.32 9.20
CA GLN A 19 -12.53 2.75 9.81
C GLN A 19 -12.24 4.20 9.43
N GLU A 20 -11.67 4.95 10.36
CA GLU A 20 -11.06 6.22 10.00
C GLU A 20 -9.77 5.93 9.24
N ALA A 21 -9.70 6.35 7.97
CA ALA A 21 -8.48 6.20 7.18
C ALA A 21 -7.45 7.21 7.72
N PRO A 22 -6.37 6.78 8.41
CA PRO A 22 -5.33 7.72 8.81
C PRO A 22 -4.76 8.36 7.55
N GLY A 23 -4.71 9.70 7.53
CA GLY A 23 -4.11 10.42 6.41
C GLY A 23 -2.71 9.88 6.11
N MET A 24 -2.34 9.79 4.83
CA MET A 24 -1.03 9.27 4.44
C MET A 24 0.07 10.07 5.15
N SER A 25 0.95 9.41 5.89
CA SER A 25 2.11 10.07 6.51
C SER A 25 3.06 10.61 5.43
N GLN A 26 3.92 11.55 5.82
CA GLN A 26 4.94 12.07 4.90
C GLN A 26 5.87 10.96 4.39
N GLU A 27 6.22 10.02 5.25
CA GLU A 27 7.05 8.85 4.92
C GLU A 27 6.41 8.02 3.80
N VAL A 28 5.13 7.65 3.97
CA VAL A 28 4.35 6.91 2.97
C VAL A 28 4.26 7.68 1.65
N ARG A 29 4.07 9.01 1.69
CA ARG A 29 4.03 9.85 0.48
C ARG A 29 5.38 9.90 -0.24
N SER A 30 6.47 9.94 0.51
CA SER A 30 7.83 10.02 -0.04
C SER A 30 8.38 8.68 -0.54
N PHE A 31 7.71 7.57 -0.22
CA PHE A 31 8.15 6.22 -0.54
C PHE A 31 8.50 5.98 -2.03
N PRO A 32 7.71 6.44 -3.02
CA PRO A 32 8.09 6.27 -4.43
C PRO A 32 9.39 6.97 -4.81
N VAL A 33 9.73 8.06 -4.12
CA VAL A 33 10.99 8.79 -4.32
C VAL A 33 12.14 7.98 -3.73
N SER A 34 12.00 7.44 -2.51
CA SER A 34 13.06 6.62 -1.90
C SER A 34 13.35 5.34 -2.68
N ILE A 35 12.33 4.72 -3.28
CA ILE A 35 12.50 3.51 -4.12
C ILE A 35 13.29 3.79 -5.41
N ARG A 36 13.10 4.98 -6.00
CA ARG A 36 13.79 5.34 -7.25
C ARG A 36 15.31 5.32 -7.09
N ASP A 37 15.79 5.67 -5.90
CA ASP A 37 17.21 5.80 -5.59
C ASP A 37 17.79 4.52 -4.97
N ALA A 38 16.99 3.45 -4.83
CA ALA A 38 17.40 2.15 -4.30
C ALA A 38 18.19 1.30 -5.33
N GLN A 39 18.81 0.22 -4.84
CA GLN A 39 19.49 -0.74 -5.73
C GLN A 39 18.50 -1.36 -6.73
N PRO A 40 18.91 -1.65 -7.98
CA PRO A 40 18.00 -2.11 -9.04
C PRO A 40 17.15 -3.34 -8.65
N VAL A 41 17.76 -4.34 -7.99
CA VAL A 41 17.05 -5.55 -7.53
C VAL A 41 15.99 -5.25 -6.48
N THR A 42 16.28 -4.33 -5.55
CA THR A 42 15.33 -3.90 -4.52
C THR A 42 14.17 -3.13 -5.14
N ARG A 43 14.50 -2.24 -6.06
CA ARG A 43 13.52 -1.45 -6.79
C ARG A 43 12.56 -2.36 -7.56
N GLU A 44 13.07 -3.32 -8.31
CA GLU A 44 12.26 -4.29 -9.05
C GLU A 44 11.36 -5.11 -8.10
N LEU A 45 11.91 -5.61 -7.00
CA LEU A 45 11.15 -6.39 -6.04
C LEU A 45 10.00 -5.59 -5.41
N VAL A 46 10.24 -4.32 -5.06
CA VAL A 46 9.19 -3.45 -4.52
C VAL A 46 8.18 -3.05 -5.60
N GLU A 47 8.63 -2.72 -6.82
CA GLU A 47 7.73 -2.39 -7.93
C GLU A 47 6.79 -3.56 -8.25
N ASN A 48 7.29 -4.80 -8.23
CA ASN A 48 6.49 -6.01 -8.37
C ASN A 48 5.51 -6.18 -7.20
N GLY A 49 5.97 -5.99 -5.95
CA GLY A 49 5.07 -6.07 -4.79
C GLY A 49 3.95 -5.01 -4.80
N ILE A 50 4.22 -3.79 -5.30
CA ILE A 50 3.19 -2.77 -5.53
C ILE A 50 2.20 -3.23 -6.61
N ALA A 51 2.68 -3.88 -7.68
CA ALA A 51 1.83 -4.40 -8.74
C ALA A 51 0.92 -5.54 -8.23
N ASP A 52 1.46 -6.46 -7.42
CA ASP A 52 0.71 -7.55 -6.80
C ASP A 52 -0.39 -7.01 -5.86
N LEU A 53 -0.04 -6.02 -5.04
CA LEU A 53 -1.00 -5.39 -4.14
C LEU A 53 -2.12 -4.67 -4.91
N ALA A 54 -1.80 -4.02 -6.03
CA ALA A 54 -2.82 -3.44 -6.92
C ALA A 54 -3.72 -4.50 -7.55
N ALA A 55 -3.16 -5.63 -7.97
CA ALA A 55 -3.91 -6.74 -8.57
C ALA A 55 -4.91 -7.38 -7.61
N ILE A 56 -4.69 -7.29 -6.30
CA ILE A 56 -5.65 -7.71 -5.26
C ILE A 56 -6.65 -6.59 -4.95
N MET A 57 -6.17 -5.35 -4.84
CA MET A 57 -6.98 -4.21 -4.41
C MET A 57 -8.11 -3.86 -5.39
N GLU A 58 -7.83 -3.81 -6.70
CA GLU A 58 -8.83 -3.44 -7.72
C GLU A 58 -10.05 -4.38 -7.72
N PRO A 59 -9.90 -5.71 -7.87
CA PRO A 59 -11.05 -6.61 -7.83
C PRO A 59 -11.70 -6.67 -6.44
N GLY A 60 -10.92 -6.58 -5.37
CA GLY A 60 -11.43 -6.54 -3.99
C GLY A 60 -12.37 -5.35 -3.76
N LEU A 61 -11.92 -4.14 -4.08
CA LEU A 61 -12.73 -2.94 -3.96
C LEU A 61 -13.98 -2.98 -4.86
N SER A 62 -13.83 -3.44 -6.10
CA SER A 62 -14.96 -3.61 -7.02
C SER A 62 -16.03 -4.55 -6.46
N ALA A 63 -15.61 -5.68 -5.88
CA ALA A 63 -16.52 -6.64 -5.24
C ALA A 63 -17.23 -6.05 -4.01
N LEU A 64 -16.52 -5.27 -3.18
CA LEU A 64 -17.11 -4.60 -2.01
C LEU A 64 -18.16 -3.56 -2.42
N ILE A 65 -17.86 -2.72 -3.42
CA ILE A 65 -18.80 -1.74 -3.96
C ILE A 65 -20.03 -2.43 -4.53
N ALA A 66 -19.84 -3.49 -5.32
CA ALA A 66 -20.95 -4.24 -5.90
C ALA A 66 -21.82 -4.93 -4.83
N ALA A 67 -21.22 -5.46 -3.77
CA ALA A 67 -21.95 -6.04 -2.65
C ALA A 67 -22.76 -4.97 -1.90
N HIS A 68 -22.16 -3.82 -1.62
CA HIS A 68 -22.83 -2.70 -0.97
C HIS A 68 -24.01 -2.18 -1.79
N ALA A 69 -23.83 -2.02 -3.11
CA ALA A 69 -24.88 -1.59 -4.04
C ALA A 69 -26.07 -2.56 -4.10
N ARG A 70 -25.86 -3.83 -3.78
CA ARG A 70 -26.92 -4.86 -3.67
C ARG A 70 -27.57 -4.90 -2.28
N GLY A 71 -27.24 -3.97 -1.38
CA GLY A 71 -27.77 -3.91 -0.02
C GLY A 71 -27.12 -4.90 0.96
N ALA A 72 -25.99 -5.52 0.58
CA ALA A 72 -25.23 -6.35 1.52
C ALA A 72 -24.42 -5.48 2.49
N HIS A 73 -23.91 -6.12 3.55
CA HIS A 73 -23.06 -5.50 4.57
C HIS A 73 -21.61 -6.00 4.43
N PRO A 74 -20.78 -5.42 3.54
CA PRO A 74 -19.45 -5.92 3.25
C PRO A 74 -18.38 -5.53 4.28
N GLN A 75 -18.77 -4.94 5.42
CA GLN A 75 -17.86 -4.38 6.42
C GLN A 75 -16.77 -5.36 6.85
N ALA A 76 -17.11 -6.62 7.15
CA ALA A 76 -16.14 -7.62 7.56
C ALA A 76 -15.08 -7.91 6.47
N ALA A 77 -15.52 -8.00 5.21
CA ALA A 77 -14.63 -8.21 4.08
C ALA A 77 -13.77 -6.96 3.78
N ALA A 78 -14.35 -5.77 3.94
CA ALA A 78 -13.62 -4.51 3.81
C ALA A 78 -12.55 -4.37 4.90
N THR A 79 -12.86 -4.73 6.16
CA THR A 79 -11.89 -4.74 7.26
C THR A 79 -10.73 -5.68 6.96
N ALA A 80 -11.00 -6.90 6.47
CA ALA A 80 -9.95 -7.84 6.10
C ALA A 80 -9.03 -7.26 5.02
N LEU A 81 -9.61 -6.76 3.91
CA LEU A 81 -8.82 -6.17 2.82
C LEU A 81 -8.02 -4.93 3.27
N TRP A 82 -8.58 -4.12 4.16
CA TRP A 82 -7.88 -2.98 4.75
C TRP A 82 -6.66 -3.40 5.58
N GLN A 83 -6.80 -4.42 6.43
CA GLN A 83 -5.67 -4.93 7.24
C GLN A 83 -4.59 -5.57 6.36
N GLU A 84 -4.97 -6.33 5.34
CA GLU A 84 -4.02 -6.88 4.36
C GLU A 84 -3.26 -5.78 3.63
N PHE A 85 -3.94 -4.71 3.22
CA PHE A 85 -3.29 -3.55 2.62
C PHE A 85 -2.27 -2.89 3.56
N LEU A 86 -2.63 -2.65 4.81
CA LEU A 86 -1.72 -2.07 5.80
C LEU A 86 -0.48 -2.94 6.01
N SER A 87 -0.69 -4.25 6.21
CA SER A 87 0.37 -5.22 6.39
C SER A 87 1.32 -5.27 5.19
N ALA A 88 0.78 -5.38 3.98
CA ALA A 88 1.57 -5.43 2.76
C ALA A 88 2.33 -4.11 2.49
N ARG A 89 1.68 -2.95 2.71
CA ARG A 89 2.32 -1.63 2.62
C ARG A 89 3.53 -1.55 3.54
N ASP A 90 3.35 -1.91 4.81
CA ASP A 90 4.40 -1.82 5.82
C ASP A 90 5.55 -2.79 5.52
N ALA A 91 5.25 -3.98 5.00
CA ALA A 91 6.24 -4.93 4.51
C ALA A 91 7.05 -4.38 3.33
N LEU A 92 6.42 -3.72 2.35
CA LEU A 92 7.12 -3.09 1.22
C LEU A 92 8.03 -1.95 1.67
N MET A 93 7.57 -1.15 2.63
CA MET A 93 8.38 -0.08 3.22
C MET A 93 9.58 -0.63 3.99
N ALA A 94 9.40 -1.68 4.78
CA ALA A 94 10.49 -2.37 5.48
C ALA A 94 11.49 -3.02 4.51
N LEU A 95 11.00 -3.61 3.41
CA LEU A 95 11.84 -4.19 2.37
C LEU A 95 12.75 -3.12 1.73
N ALA A 96 12.21 -1.96 1.41
CA ALA A 96 12.99 -0.86 0.84
C ALA A 96 14.03 -0.31 1.83
N ALA A 97 13.66 -0.18 3.11
CA ALA A 97 14.55 0.29 4.16
C ALA A 97 15.71 -0.68 4.42
N SER A 98 15.45 -1.99 4.42
CA SER A 98 16.46 -3.02 4.69
C SER A 98 17.52 -3.17 3.59
N HIS A 99 17.19 -2.84 2.33
CA HIS A 99 18.07 -3.00 1.19
C HIS A 99 18.66 -1.68 0.64
N THR A 100 18.33 -0.54 1.27
CA THR A 100 19.01 0.73 1.02
C THR A 100 20.39 0.67 1.70
N PRO A 101 21.51 0.67 0.96
CA PRO A 101 22.83 0.64 1.58
C PRO A 101 23.01 1.89 2.46
N ARG A 102 23.45 1.69 3.71
CA ARG A 102 23.86 2.76 4.63
C ARG A 102 25.18 3.40 4.15
N THR A 103 25.20 3.99 2.96
CA THR A 103 26.37 4.71 2.46
C THR A 103 26.26 6.16 2.88
N SER A 104 26.70 6.45 4.10
CA SER A 104 27.43 7.67 4.52
C SER A 104 27.41 7.78 6.04
N LEU A 105 28.55 7.50 6.66
CA LEU A 105 29.14 8.25 7.78
C LEU A 105 30.39 7.48 8.29
N ARG A 106 31.49 7.62 7.56
CA ARG A 106 32.84 7.55 8.14
C ARG A 106 33.81 8.33 7.25
N SER A 107 33.84 9.64 7.46
CA SER A 107 34.94 10.52 7.10
C SER A 107 35.32 11.29 8.36
N THR A 108 36.32 10.77 9.07
CA THR A 108 37.22 11.51 9.98
C THR A 108 38.54 10.79 9.95
#